data_AF-A0A530MBN6-F1
#
_entry.id   AF-A0A530MBN6-F1
#
_cell.length_a   1.000
_cell.length_b   1.000
_cell.length_c   1.000
_cell.angle_alpha   90.00
_cell.angle_beta   90.00
_cell.angle_gamma   90.00
#
_symmetry.space_group_name_H-M   'P 1'
#
loop_
_entity.id
_entity.type
_entity.pdbx_description
1 polymer ?
#
loop_
_entity_poly.entity_id
_entity_poly.type
_entity_poly.pdbx_seq_one_letter_code
_entity_poly.pdbx_strand_id
1 'polypeptide(L)'
;FVRLLPGDPILALAGERGVSPERYAELIERFGYNRPYVIQYLEYIGRVLTGDFGISLATKRPVLGEFQALFPATLELATIALIIAVLIGIPPGI
;
A
#
# COMPACT_ATOMS: atom_id res chain seq x y z
N PHE A 1 -2.98 8.72 0.80
CA PHE A 1 -4.06 7.88 0.22
C PHE A 1 -5.07 7.34 1.25
N VAL A 2 -4.77 7.35 2.55
CA VAL A 2 -5.61 6.70 3.59
C VAL A 2 -6.94 7.43 3.89
N ARG A 3 -7.11 8.69 3.46
CA ARG A 3 -8.32 9.51 3.70
C ARG A 3 -9.55 9.13 2.87
N LEU A 4 -9.43 8.20 1.90
CA LEU A 4 -10.53 7.72 1.05
C LEU A 4 -11.17 6.41 1.54
N LEU A 5 -10.60 5.76 2.56
CA LEU A 5 -11.25 4.65 3.24
C LEU A 5 -12.44 5.20 4.04
N PRO A 6 -13.56 4.46 4.15
CA PRO A 6 -14.66 4.88 5.01
C PRO A 6 -14.17 4.99 6.46
N GLY A 7 -14.08 6.22 6.97
CA GLY A 7 -13.55 6.55 8.29
C GLY A 7 -12.36 7.50 8.25
N ASP A 8 -12.20 8.33 9.28
CA ASP A 8 -11.01 9.19 9.39
C ASP A 8 -9.77 8.31 9.62
N PRO A 9 -8.73 8.38 8.77
CA PRO A 9 -7.54 7.56 8.91
C PRO A 9 -6.82 7.75 10.25
N ILE A 10 -6.96 8.90 10.89
CA ILE A 10 -6.43 9.14 12.25
C ILE A 10 -7.23 8.34 13.27
N LEU A 11 -8.57 8.30 13.13
CA LEU A 11 -9.44 7.50 13.99
C LEU A 11 -9.23 6.00 13.72
N ALA A 12 -9.03 5.60 12.46
CA ALA A 12 -8.71 4.22 12.09
C ALA A 12 -7.36 3.76 12.66
N LEU A 13 -6.35 4.64 12.67
CA LEU A 13 -5.04 4.38 13.30
C LEU A 13 -5.11 4.32 14.83
N ALA A 14 -6.03 5.06 15.45
CA ALA A 14 -6.22 5.08 16.88
C ALA A 14 -7.01 3.88 17.43
N GLY A 15 -7.74 3.19 16.54
CA GLY A 15 -8.59 2.06 16.90
C GLY A 15 -9.76 2.45 17.80
N GLU A 16 -10.32 1.48 18.52
CA GLU A 16 -11.51 1.64 19.38
C GLU A 16 -11.33 2.60 20.56
N ARG A 17 -10.09 3.01 20.86
CA ARG A 17 -9.81 3.90 22.02
C ARG A 17 -10.20 5.35 21.77
N GLY A 18 -10.55 5.72 20.53
CA GLY A 18 -10.78 7.11 20.16
C GLY A 18 -9.52 7.97 20.33
N VAL A 19 -9.58 9.21 19.83
CA VAL A 19 -8.48 10.18 19.94
C VAL A 19 -9.03 11.41 20.65
N SER A 20 -8.35 11.90 21.68
CA SER A 20 -8.72 13.18 22.29
C SER A 20 -8.59 14.32 21.26
N PRO A 21 -9.40 15.38 21.32
CA PRO A 21 -9.37 16.46 20.33
C PRO A 21 -7.97 17.08 20.15
N GLU A 22 -7.19 17.18 21.22
CA GLU A 22 -5.82 17.71 21.21
C GLU A 22 -4.87 16.76 20.47
N ARG A 23 -4.99 15.46 20.74
CA ARG A 23 -4.16 14.44 20.09
C ARG A 23 -4.53 14.28 18.61
N TYR A 24 -5.79 14.53 18.26
CA TYR A 24 -6.27 14.51 16.89
C TYR A 24 -5.66 15.66 16.07
N ALA A 25 -5.64 16.87 16.63
CA ALA A 25 -5.02 18.03 16.00
C ALA A 25 -3.51 17.81 15.75
N GLU A 26 -2.78 17.28 16.74
CA GLU A 26 -1.36 16.90 16.57
C GLU A 26 -1.16 15.86 15.46
N LEU A 27 -2.05 14.87 15.35
CA LEU A 27 -1.95 13.82 14.34
C LEU A 27 -2.28 14.35 12.93
N ILE A 28 -3.25 15.25 12.78
CA ILE A 28 -3.53 15.93 11.49
C ILE A 28 -2.28 16.64 10.98
N GLU A 29 -1.62 17.37 11.88
CA GLU A 29 -0.44 18.15 11.53
C GLU A 29 0.75 17.24 11.21
N ARG A 30 1.01 16.22 12.05
CA ARG A 30 2.07 15.23 11.83
C ARG A 30 1.90 14.42 10.55
N PHE A 31 0.68 14.02 10.21
CA PHE A 31 0.41 13.26 8.98
C PHE A 31 0.26 14.15 7.75
N GLY A 32 0.33 15.48 7.90
CA GLY A 32 0.21 16.42 6.79
C GLY A 32 -1.17 16.44 6.14
N TYR A 33 -2.20 15.93 6.82
CA TYR A 33 -3.59 15.89 6.31
C TYR A 33 -4.24 17.27 6.22
N ASN A 34 -3.55 18.32 6.68
CA ASN A 34 -3.92 19.72 6.47
C ASN A 34 -3.50 20.25 5.07
N ARG A 35 -2.69 19.51 4.30
CA ARG A 35 -2.21 19.93 2.97
C ARG A 35 -3.19 19.50 1.86
N PRO A 36 -3.25 20.22 0.72
CA PRO A 36 -4.00 19.78 -0.46
C PRO A 36 -3.66 18.36 -0.89
N TYR A 37 -4.67 17.59 -1.32
CA TYR A 37 -4.52 16.18 -1.73
C TYR A 37 -3.47 15.97 -2.83
N VAL A 38 -3.35 16.93 -3.74
CA VAL A 38 -2.37 16.91 -4.83
C VAL A 38 -0.94 16.88 -4.28
N ILE A 39 -0.64 17.70 -3.26
CA ILE A 39 0.69 17.75 -2.66
C ILE A 39 1.00 16.44 -1.94
N GLN A 40 0.03 15.91 -1.17
CA GLN A 40 0.19 14.63 -0.48
C GLN A 40 0.45 13.47 -1.47
N TYR A 41 -0.21 13.49 -2.63
CA TYR A 41 0.00 12.49 -3.66
C TYR A 41 1.37 12.62 -4.32
N LEU A 42 1.81 13.83 -4.66
CA LEU A 42 3.13 14.06 -5.24
C LEU A 42 4.27 13.69 -4.28
N GLU A 43 4.15 14.02 -2.99
CA GLU A 43 5.10 13.60 -1.95
C GLU A 43 5.16 12.06 -1.83
N TYR A 44 4.00 11.40 -1.87
CA TYR A 44 3.92 9.93 -1.88
C TYR A 44 4.60 9.33 -3.11
N ILE A 45 4.30 9.85 -4.31
CA ILE A 45 4.94 9.38 -5.55
C ILE A 45 6.45 9.60 -5.51
N GLY A 46 6.92 10.75 -5.03
CA GLY A 46 8.35 11.01 -4.83
C GLY A 46 9.01 9.96 -3.93
N ARG A 47 8.38 9.62 -2.80
CA ARG A 47 8.85 8.56 -1.89
C ARG A 47 8.88 7.18 -2.53
N VAL A 48 7.81 6.81 -3.24
CA VAL A 48 7.70 5.53 -3.95
C VAL A 48 8.81 5.40 -5.00
N LEU A 49 9.09 6.46 -5.76
CA LEU A 49 10.16 6.47 -6.76
C LEU A 49 11.55 6.32 -6.13
N THR A 50 11.74 6.74 -4.88
CA THR A 50 12.98 6.49 -4.10
C THR A 50 13.01 5.11 -3.43
N GLY A 51 11.99 4.27 -3.64
CA GLY A 51 11.89 2.94 -3.04
C GLY A 51 11.28 2.92 -1.63
N ASP A 52 10.81 4.06 -1.12
CA ASP A 52 10.09 4.15 0.15
C ASP A 52 8.59 4.04 -0.10
N PHE A 53 8.08 2.81 0.03
CA PHE A 53 6.65 2.49 -0.07
C PHE A 53 5.90 2.76 1.24
N GLY A 54 6.59 3.21 2.29
CA GLY A 54 6.02 3.45 3.61
C GLY A 54 5.73 2.17 4.40
N ILE A 55 4.90 2.36 5.43
CA ILE A 55 4.53 1.32 6.40
C ILE A 55 3.11 0.84 6.11
N SER A 56 2.93 -0.47 6.11
CA SER A 56 1.61 -1.09 6.03
C SER A 56 0.78 -0.73 7.27
N LEU A 57 -0.44 -0.25 7.05
CA LEU A 57 -1.37 0.07 8.14
C LEU A 57 -1.87 -1.17 8.88
N ALA A 58 -1.92 -2.32 8.18
CA ALA A 58 -2.43 -3.58 8.73
C ALA A 58 -1.39 -4.26 9.63
N THR A 59 -0.13 -4.31 9.18
CA THR A 59 0.93 -5.11 9.83
C THR A 59 1.99 -4.25 10.53
N LYS A 60 1.96 -2.93 10.32
CA LYS A 60 2.94 -1.96 10.84
C LYS A 60 4.39 -2.25 10.42
N ARG A 61 4.58 -2.95 9.30
CA ARG A 61 5.89 -3.29 8.73
C ARG A 61 6.13 -2.53 7.42
N PRO A 62 7.40 -2.35 7.00
CA PRO A 62 7.72 -1.80 5.69
C PRO A 62 7.08 -2.63 4.57
N VAL A 63 6.32 -1.98 3.69
CA VAL A 63 5.58 -2.65 2.60
C VAL A 63 6.54 -3.41 1.68
N LEU A 64 7.71 -2.82 1.39
CA LEU A 64 8.70 -3.43 0.52
C LEU A 64 9.21 -4.78 1.04
N GLY A 65 9.35 -4.94 2.37
CA GLY A 65 9.78 -6.20 2.96
C GLY A 65 8.73 -7.31 2.83
N GLU A 66 7.44 -6.97 2.97
CA GLU A 66 6.35 -7.93 2.76
C GLU A 66 6.21 -8.30 1.28
N PHE A 67 6.34 -7.31 0.40
CA PHE A 67 6.33 -7.53 -1.04
C PHE A 67 7.44 -8.50 -1.45
N GLN A 68 8.68 -8.27 -1.01
CA GLN A 68 9.80 -9.16 -1.32
C GLN A 68 9.64 -10.59 -0.77
N ALA A 69 8.92 -10.77 0.35
CA ALA A 69 8.67 -12.09 0.89
C ALA A 69 7.67 -12.92 0.06
N LEU A 70 6.68 -12.26 -0.56
CA LEU A 70 5.58 -12.93 -1.28
C LEU A 70 5.73 -12.93 -2.80
N PHE A 71 6.41 -11.92 -3.34
CA PHE A 71 6.59 -11.72 -4.78
C PHE A 71 7.29 -12.89 -5.49
N PRO A 72 8.38 -13.50 -4.94
CA PRO A 72 9.06 -14.61 -5.60
C PRO A 72 8.13 -15.81 -5.83
N ALA A 73 7.34 -16.20 -4.83
CA ALA A 73 6.42 -17.33 -4.93
C ALA A 73 5.32 -17.10 -5.99
N THR A 74 4.83 -15.86 -6.09
CA THR A 74 3.84 -15.49 -7.12
C THR A 74 4.45 -15.54 -8.52
N LEU A 75 5.70 -15.08 -8.65
CA LEU A 75 6.44 -15.09 -9.92
C LEU A 75 6.71 -16.52 -10.39
N GLU A 76 7.12 -17.40 -9.49
CA GLU A 76 7.32 -18.84 -9.78
C GLU A 76 6.03 -19.46 -10.31
N LEU A 77 4.91 -19.27 -9.60
CA LEU A 77 3.62 -19.82 -9.98
C LEU A 77 3.13 -19.26 -11.34
N ALA A 78 3.22 -17.94 -11.51
CA ALA A 78 2.83 -17.27 -12.75
C ALA A 78 3.67 -17.75 -13.95
N THR A 79 4.98 -17.95 -13.74
CA THR A 79 5.90 -18.42 -14.79
C THR A 79 5.55 -19.84 -15.22
N ILE A 80 5.31 -20.76 -14.27
CA ILE A 80 4.91 -22.14 -14.57
C ILE A 80 3.56 -22.16 -15.29
N ALA A 81 2.59 -21.38 -14.81
CA ALA A 81 1.29 -21.28 -15.44
C ALA A 81 1.38 -20.74 -16.88
N LEU A 82 2.23 -19.74 -17.12
CA LEU A 82 2.47 -19.18 -18.44
C LEU A 82 3.10 -20.22 -19.38
N ILE A 83 4.09 -20.97 -18.91
CA ILE A 83 4.72 -22.04 -19.71
C ILE A 83 3.68 -23.08 -20.11
N ILE A 84 2.86 -23.55 -19.17
CA ILE A 84 1.79 -24.52 -19.46
C ILE A 84 0.78 -23.93 -20.45
N ALA A 85 0.36 -22.68 -20.25
CA ALA A 85 -0.58 -22.01 -21.13
C ALA A 85 -0.03 -21.87 -22.57
N VAL A 86 1.26 -21.57 -22.74
CA VAL A 86 1.91 -21.49 -24.04
C VAL A 86 2.02 -22.88 -24.69
N LEU A 87 2.47 -23.88 -23.94
CA LEU A 87 2.67 -25.24 -24.46
C LEU A 87 1.37 -25.94 -24.83
N ILE A 88 0.28 -25.70 -24.12
CA ILE A 88 -1.02 -26.32 -24.39
C ILE A 88 -1.88 -25.43 -25.29
N GLY A 89 -1.82 -24.11 -25.13
CA GLY A 89 -2.71 -23.18 -25.81
C GLY A 89 -2.32 -22.88 -27.26
N ILE A 90 -1.02 -22.93 -27.60
CA ILE A 90 -0.56 -22.67 -28.96
C ILE A 90 -0.82 -23.84 -29.92
N PRO A 91 -0.46 -25.11 -29.60
CA PRO A 91 -0.58 -26.20 -30.58
C PRO A 91 -1.99 -26.49 -31.16
N PRO A 92 -3.11 -26.32 -30.42
CA PRO A 92 -4.46 -26.47 -30.99
C PRO A 92 -4.92 -25.28 -31.83
N GLY A 93 -4.23 -24.14 -31.74
CA GLY A 93 -4.61 -22.89 -32.42
C GLY A 93 -3.98 -22.70 -33.81
N ILE A 94 -3.03 -23.57 -34.18
CA ILE A 94 -2.39 -23.64 -35.51
C ILE A 94 -2.98 -24.76 -36.34
#